data_AF-A4YAJ4-F1
#
_entry.id   AF-A4YAJ4-F1
#
_cell.length_a   1.000
_cell.length_b   1.000
_cell.length_c   1.000
_cell.angle_alpha   90.00
_cell.angle_beta   90.00
_cell.angle_gamma   90.00
#
_symmetry.space_group_name_H-M   'P 1'
#
loop_
_entity.id
_entity.type
_entity.pdbx_description
1 polymer ?
#
loop_
_entity_poly.entity_id
_entity_poly.type
_entity_poly.pdbx_seq_one_letter_code
_entity_poly.pdbx_strand_id
1 'polypeptide(L)'
;MSSQRTLTVLFFLSLCGFLCLSKLAQASDYVSCLAEKLQGITHDAAVKAITEACQAQYASNTASKAASAPAKALIDGRYRDNGNGTITDTKTNLIWMRCSLGQQWTGSTCAGVAMEMNWNDALKTAISFSYAGHSDWRVPTVDELDTLVQCSAGRAPSARPNGKFVADTDGSCHGNEFSNPKININAFPNTPIVGFFWSSSPNTDHSGYAWGVYFDSGYVGFNNGGAYGSNRGEGRHVRLVRAGQ
;
A
#
# COMPACT_ATOMS: atom_id res chain seq x y z
N MET A 1 1.63 53.39 30.05
CA MET A 1 1.48 53.30 28.58
C MET A 1 2.81 52.87 27.95
N SER A 2 3.06 51.56 27.79
CA SER A 2 4.05 51.04 26.83
C SER A 2 3.85 49.52 26.58
N SER A 3 2.59 49.07 26.59
CA SER A 3 2.20 47.67 26.34
C SER A 3 1.58 47.47 24.95
N GLN A 4 1.84 48.41 24.02
CA GLN A 4 1.30 48.38 22.66
C GLN A 4 2.36 48.39 21.56
N ARG A 5 3.66 48.58 21.88
CA ARG A 5 4.73 48.63 20.87
C ARG A 5 5.36 47.27 20.56
N THR A 6 5.32 46.33 21.51
CA THR A 6 5.93 45.00 21.34
C THR A 6 5.03 44.05 20.54
N LEU A 7 3.70 44.24 20.59
CA LEU A 7 2.74 43.38 19.87
C LEU A 7 2.68 43.68 18.36
N THR A 8 3.07 44.87 17.92
CA THR A 8 3.05 45.24 16.50
C THR A 8 4.19 44.56 15.73
N VAL A 9 5.35 44.32 16.35
CA VAL A 9 6.52 43.72 15.69
C VAL A 9 6.30 42.25 15.34
N LEU A 10 5.53 41.51 16.14
CA LEU A 10 5.23 40.10 15.91
C LEU A 10 4.17 39.86 14.82
N PHE A 11 3.31 40.85 14.52
CA PHE A 11 2.31 40.74 13.45
C PHE A 11 2.88 41.07 12.06
N PHE A 12 3.97 41.84 11.95
CA PHE A 12 4.56 42.22 10.66
C PHE A 12 5.51 41.17 10.05
N LEU A 13 5.99 40.20 10.83
CA LEU A 13 6.73 39.04 10.29
C LEU A 13 5.80 38.03 9.58
N SER A 14 4.48 38.13 9.75
CA SER A 14 3.51 37.28 9.04
C SER A 14 3.08 37.82 7.67
N LEU A 15 3.35 39.08 7.33
CA LEU A 15 2.94 39.66 6.04
C LEU A 15 4.06 39.80 4.99
N CYS A 16 5.32 39.54 5.33
CA CYS A 16 6.37 39.38 4.31
C CYS A 16 6.29 38.01 3.59
N GLY A 17 5.50 37.07 4.11
CA GLY A 17 5.24 35.78 3.45
C GLY A 17 4.20 35.82 2.34
N PHE A 18 3.46 36.92 2.16
CA PHE A 18 2.29 36.97 1.26
C PHE A 18 2.35 37.99 0.11
N LEU A 19 3.43 38.75 -0.04
CA LEU A 19 3.65 39.63 -1.21
C LEU A 19 5.04 39.43 -1.81
N CYS A 20 5.31 38.23 -2.34
CA CYS A 20 6.30 38.01 -3.40
C CYS A 20 6.09 36.68 -4.16
N LEU A 21 4.82 36.28 -4.36
CA LEU A 21 4.47 35.29 -5.39
C LEU A 21 4.13 36.02 -6.69
N SER A 22 5.11 36.67 -7.30
CA SER A 22 5.22 36.76 -8.76
C SER A 22 6.60 37.28 -9.15
N LYS A 23 7.32 36.42 -9.89
CA LYS A 23 8.62 36.62 -10.55
C LYS A 23 9.86 36.58 -9.65
N LEU A 24 10.84 35.80 -10.14
CA LEU A 24 12.22 35.72 -9.68
C LEU A 24 12.82 37.12 -9.58
N ALA A 25 12.81 37.71 -8.38
CA ALA A 25 13.52 38.95 -8.09
C ALA A 25 15.01 38.61 -7.93
N GLN A 26 15.86 39.25 -8.75
CA GLN A 26 17.31 39.09 -8.72
C GLN A 26 17.86 39.69 -7.41
N ALA A 27 18.99 39.13 -6.93
CA ALA A 27 19.61 39.47 -5.64
C ALA A 27 19.95 40.96 -5.44
N SER A 28 19.95 41.77 -6.50
CA SER A 28 20.19 43.23 -6.45
C SER A 28 19.06 44.01 -5.78
N ASP A 29 17.81 43.57 -5.90
CA ASP A 29 16.64 44.29 -5.36
C ASP A 29 16.53 44.12 -3.83
N TYR A 30 17.13 43.04 -3.32
CA TYR A 30 17.15 42.69 -1.89
C TYR A 30 18.04 43.63 -1.08
N VAL A 31 19.19 44.03 -1.65
CA VAL A 31 20.18 44.90 -0.99
C VAL A 31 19.66 46.33 -0.85
N SER A 32 18.89 46.81 -1.83
CA SER A 32 18.25 48.12 -1.79
C SER A 32 17.15 48.20 -0.71
N CYS A 33 16.30 47.18 -0.60
CA CYS A 33 15.22 47.10 0.40
C CYS A 33 15.75 46.98 1.85
N LEU A 34 16.93 46.39 2.03
CA LEU A 34 17.63 46.32 3.33
C LEU A 34 18.29 47.66 3.70
N ALA A 35 18.83 48.40 2.74
CA ALA A 35 19.56 49.64 2.99
C ALA A 35 18.66 50.78 3.52
N GLU A 36 17.40 50.84 3.11
CA GLU A 36 16.45 51.85 3.60
C GLU A 36 15.94 51.55 5.03
N LYS A 37 15.96 50.29 5.45
CA LYS A 37 15.45 49.82 6.76
C LYS A 37 16.51 49.76 7.88
N LEU A 38 17.78 49.98 7.54
CA LEU A 38 18.91 50.00 8.49
C LEU A 38 19.25 51.42 8.97
N GLN A 39 18.58 52.46 8.48
CA GLN A 39 18.83 53.83 8.88
C GLN A 39 18.47 54.04 10.37
N GLY A 40 19.48 54.38 11.18
CA GLY A 40 19.32 54.61 12.62
C GLY A 40 19.63 53.41 13.52
N ILE A 41 20.12 52.31 12.96
CA ILE A 41 20.60 51.16 13.75
C ILE A 41 22.08 51.39 14.07
N THR A 42 22.45 51.26 15.34
CA THR A 42 23.85 51.35 15.75
C THR A 42 24.62 50.12 15.25
N HIS A 43 25.91 50.30 14.96
CA HIS A 43 26.80 49.21 14.49
C HIS A 43 26.65 47.94 15.36
N ASP A 44 26.58 48.09 16.67
CA ASP A 44 26.43 46.98 17.62
C ASP A 44 25.10 46.24 17.49
N ALA A 45 24.00 46.95 17.23
CA ALA A 45 22.69 46.34 17.03
C ALA A 45 22.63 45.57 15.71
N ALA A 46 23.29 46.07 14.66
CA ALA A 46 23.41 45.38 13.38
C ALA A 46 24.25 44.09 13.50
N VAL A 47 25.40 44.15 14.19
CA VAL A 47 26.27 42.99 14.41
C VAL A 47 25.55 41.90 15.21
N LYS A 48 24.78 42.26 16.25
CA LYS A 48 23.99 41.31 17.05
C LYS A 48 22.93 40.58 16.21
N ALA A 49 22.18 41.30 15.39
CA ALA A 49 21.14 40.72 14.54
C ALA A 49 21.72 39.77 13.48
N ILE A 50 22.85 40.14 12.85
CA ILE A 50 23.54 39.29 11.88
C ILE A 50 24.09 38.04 12.57
N THR A 51 24.67 38.18 13.76
CA THR A 51 25.22 37.05 14.52
C THR A 51 24.14 36.05 14.92
N GLU A 52 22.98 36.52 15.41
CA GLU A 52 21.85 35.67 15.77
C GLU A 52 21.25 34.94 14.54
N ALA A 53 21.13 35.63 13.40
CA ALA A 53 20.67 35.03 12.16
C ALA A 53 21.66 33.97 11.64
N CYS A 54 22.96 34.26 11.66
CA CYS A 54 24.00 33.30 11.27
C CYS A 54 24.05 32.09 12.20
N GLN A 55 23.87 32.27 13.51
CA GLN A 55 23.79 31.17 14.47
C GLN A 55 22.56 30.29 14.23
N ALA A 56 21.40 30.88 13.96
CA ALA A 56 20.18 30.13 13.63
C ALA A 56 20.34 29.32 12.33
N GLN A 57 20.96 29.91 11.31
CA GLN A 57 21.24 29.22 10.05
C GLN A 57 22.29 28.11 10.23
N TYR A 58 23.33 28.35 11.02
CA TYR A 58 24.35 27.34 11.33
C TYR A 58 23.72 26.17 12.09
N ALA A 59 22.88 26.42 13.10
CA ALA A 59 22.17 25.38 13.84
C ALA A 59 21.24 24.54 12.94
N SER A 60 20.56 25.17 11.96
CA SER A 60 19.75 24.49 10.96
C SER A 60 20.59 23.64 9.98
N ASN A 61 21.77 24.15 9.58
CA ASN A 61 22.67 23.46 8.65
C ASN A 61 23.50 22.35 9.31
N THR A 62 23.76 22.43 10.62
CA THR A 62 24.46 21.40 11.39
C THR A 62 23.52 20.42 12.09
N ALA A 63 22.21 20.72 12.14
CA ALA A 63 21.22 19.72 12.51
C ALA A 63 21.29 18.59 11.48
N SER A 64 21.67 17.40 11.93
CA SER A 64 21.62 16.21 11.11
C SER A 64 20.22 16.08 10.51
N LYS A 65 20.13 16.03 9.17
CA LYS A 65 18.91 15.64 8.44
C LYS A 65 18.27 14.50 9.22
N ALA A 66 17.07 14.73 9.76
CA ALA A 66 16.37 13.75 10.58
C ALA A 66 16.53 12.39 9.91
N ALA A 67 17.10 11.43 10.64
CA ALA A 67 17.25 10.07 10.17
C ALA A 67 15.88 9.67 9.59
N SER A 68 15.88 9.23 8.32
CA SER A 68 14.68 8.71 7.68
C SER A 68 14.01 7.78 8.69
N ALA A 69 12.72 8.02 8.96
CA ALA A 69 11.93 7.18 9.85
C ALA A 69 12.28 5.71 9.60
N PRO A 70 12.42 4.87 10.65
CA PRO A 70 12.81 3.48 10.47
C PRO A 70 11.90 2.87 9.39
N ALA A 71 12.52 2.28 8.36
CA ALA A 71 11.77 1.60 7.32
C ALA A 71 10.74 0.71 8.00
N LYS A 72 9.45 0.97 7.73
CA LYS A 72 8.34 0.30 8.40
C LYS A 72 8.60 -1.21 8.37
N ALA A 73 8.66 -1.82 9.55
CA ALA A 73 8.98 -3.24 9.69
C ALA A 73 8.05 -4.08 8.80
N LEU A 74 8.63 -5.09 8.13
CA LEU A 74 7.87 -5.99 7.29
C LEU A 74 6.96 -6.87 8.15
N ILE A 75 5.70 -7.01 7.74
CA ILE A 75 4.78 -7.96 8.35
C ILE A 75 5.28 -9.36 7.99
N ASP A 76 5.59 -10.16 9.02
CA ASP A 76 6.12 -11.53 8.89
C ASP A 76 7.37 -11.61 8.00
N GLY A 77 8.20 -10.55 8.02
CA GLY A 77 9.44 -10.47 7.24
C GLY A 77 9.25 -10.41 5.71
N ARG A 78 8.01 -10.38 5.20
CA ARG A 78 7.70 -10.47 3.76
C ARG A 78 6.89 -9.29 3.23
N TYR A 79 5.90 -8.82 3.98
CA TYR A 79 4.95 -7.85 3.43
C TYR A 79 5.26 -6.44 3.92
N ARG A 80 5.58 -5.55 2.98
CA ARG A 80 5.74 -4.12 3.27
C ARG A 80 4.37 -3.45 3.18
N ASP A 81 3.91 -2.89 4.29
CA ASP A 81 2.62 -2.19 4.32
C ASP A 81 2.77 -0.74 3.83
N ASN A 82 2.07 -0.40 2.74
CA ASN A 82 2.11 0.91 2.09
C ASN A 82 1.25 1.96 2.79
N GLY A 83 0.51 1.60 3.85
CA GLY A 83 -0.28 2.54 4.67
C GLY A 83 -1.59 3.02 4.05
N ASN A 84 -1.91 2.56 2.83
CA ASN A 84 -3.09 2.96 2.05
C ASN A 84 -4.06 1.79 1.79
N GLY A 85 -3.96 0.70 2.58
CA GLY A 85 -4.74 -0.52 2.38
C GLY A 85 -4.17 -1.48 1.34
N THR A 86 -2.94 -1.23 0.87
CA THR A 86 -2.17 -2.15 0.03
C THR A 86 -0.90 -2.63 0.72
N ILE A 87 -0.37 -3.77 0.28
CA ILE A 87 0.94 -4.28 0.69
C ILE A 87 1.78 -4.60 -0.53
N THR A 88 3.09 -4.43 -0.41
CA THR A 88 4.05 -5.00 -1.36
C THR A 88 4.59 -6.31 -0.79
N ASP A 89 4.44 -7.40 -1.54
CA ASP A 89 5.10 -8.67 -1.27
C ASP A 89 6.55 -8.61 -1.78
N THR A 90 7.53 -8.63 -0.87
CA THR A 90 8.95 -8.49 -1.24
C THR A 90 9.52 -9.73 -1.94
N LYS A 91 8.84 -10.88 -1.89
CA LYS A 91 9.28 -12.09 -2.60
C LYS A 91 8.90 -12.06 -4.07
N THR A 92 7.70 -11.61 -4.38
CA THR A 92 7.14 -11.60 -5.74
C THR A 92 7.22 -10.24 -6.42
N ASN A 93 7.53 -9.18 -5.65
CA ASN A 93 7.40 -7.79 -6.06
C ASN A 93 6.00 -7.44 -6.59
N LEU A 94 4.96 -8.10 -6.08
CA LEU A 94 3.57 -7.78 -6.39
C LEU A 94 2.99 -6.87 -5.32
N ILE A 95 2.07 -6.01 -5.73
CA ILE A 95 1.30 -5.18 -4.80
C ILE A 95 -0.11 -5.76 -4.70
N TRP A 96 -0.53 -6.07 -3.48
CA TRP A 96 -1.82 -6.68 -3.19
C TRP A 96 -2.73 -5.70 -2.46
N MET A 97 -4.03 -5.76 -2.76
CA MET A 97 -5.03 -5.24 -1.85
C MET A 97 -5.04 -6.06 -0.55
N ARG A 98 -5.06 -5.39 0.60
CA ARG A 98 -5.17 -6.05 1.92
C ARG A 98 -6.56 -6.61 2.16
N CYS A 99 -7.59 -5.97 1.63
CA CYS A 99 -8.97 -6.44 1.72
C CYS A 99 -9.40 -7.25 0.51
N SER A 100 -10.27 -8.22 0.72
CA SER A 100 -10.98 -8.87 -0.38
C SER A 100 -11.92 -7.87 -1.04
N LEU A 101 -12.20 -8.07 -2.32
CA LEU A 101 -13.11 -7.20 -3.06
C LEU A 101 -14.50 -7.20 -2.40
N GLY A 102 -15.09 -6.01 -2.22
CA GLY A 102 -16.33 -5.79 -1.46
C GLY A 102 -16.11 -5.34 -0.01
N GLN A 103 -14.96 -5.65 0.59
CA GLN A 103 -14.57 -5.11 1.90
C GLN A 103 -13.89 -3.74 1.77
N GLN A 104 -13.84 -2.99 2.87
CA GLN A 104 -13.24 -1.66 2.96
C GLN A 104 -12.12 -1.61 3.99
N TRP A 105 -11.00 -0.98 3.63
CA TRP A 105 -9.88 -0.77 4.56
C TRP A 105 -10.19 0.34 5.54
N THR A 106 -10.09 0.07 6.85
CA THR A 106 -10.40 1.03 7.92
C THR A 106 -9.17 1.78 8.45
N GLY A 107 -8.00 1.56 7.87
CA GLY A 107 -6.71 2.02 8.40
C GLY A 107 -5.98 0.95 9.22
N SER A 108 -6.69 -0.05 9.75
CA SER A 108 -6.11 -1.15 10.53
C SER A 108 -6.60 -2.54 10.12
N THR A 109 -7.84 -2.66 9.67
CA THR A 109 -8.44 -3.94 9.27
C THR A 109 -9.39 -3.78 8.09
N CYS A 110 -9.95 -4.89 7.62
CA CYS A 110 -10.94 -4.92 6.54
C CYS A 110 -12.35 -5.06 7.12
N ALA A 111 -13.20 -4.06 6.92
CA ALA A 111 -14.59 -4.07 7.36
C ALA A 111 -15.55 -4.42 6.21
N GLY A 112 -16.74 -4.91 6.58
CA GLY A 112 -17.77 -5.34 5.63
C GLY A 112 -17.62 -6.79 5.20
N VAL A 113 -18.45 -7.19 4.23
CA VAL A 113 -18.53 -8.56 3.71
C VAL A 113 -17.79 -8.63 2.38
N ALA A 114 -16.99 -9.67 2.19
CA ALA A 114 -16.37 -9.92 0.88
C ALA A 114 -17.45 -10.28 -0.14
N MET A 115 -17.45 -9.59 -1.27
CA MET A 115 -18.41 -9.83 -2.34
C MET A 115 -18.05 -11.13 -3.05
N GLU A 116 -19.08 -11.88 -3.42
CA GLU A 116 -18.96 -13.02 -4.31
C GLU A 116 -19.41 -12.63 -5.71
N MET A 117 -18.67 -13.04 -6.73
CA MET A 117 -19.02 -12.79 -8.12
C MET A 117 -18.57 -13.95 -9.01
N ASN A 118 -19.25 -14.08 -10.15
CA ASN A 118 -18.86 -15.05 -11.16
C ASN A 118 -17.52 -14.65 -11.80
N TRP A 119 -16.86 -15.59 -12.46
CA TRP A 119 -15.49 -15.40 -12.95
C TRP A 119 -15.37 -14.28 -13.98
N ASN A 120 -16.35 -14.16 -14.88
CA ASN A 120 -16.34 -13.10 -15.89
C ASN A 120 -16.52 -11.72 -15.28
N ASP A 121 -17.40 -11.59 -14.29
CA ASP A 121 -17.62 -10.34 -13.58
C ASP A 121 -16.41 -9.98 -12.72
N ALA A 122 -15.74 -10.96 -12.08
CA ALA A 122 -14.48 -10.74 -11.39
C ALA A 122 -13.42 -10.07 -12.27
N LEU A 123 -13.22 -10.61 -13.47
CA LEU A 123 -12.26 -10.05 -14.44
C LEU A 123 -12.66 -8.65 -14.90
N LYS A 124 -13.94 -8.43 -15.22
CA LYS A 124 -14.43 -7.12 -15.66
C LYS A 124 -14.35 -6.07 -14.57
N THR A 125 -14.77 -6.41 -13.36
CA THR A 125 -14.72 -5.51 -12.20
C THR A 125 -13.29 -5.12 -11.90
N ALA A 126 -12.34 -6.05 -11.95
CA ALA A 126 -10.93 -5.73 -11.69
C ALA A 126 -10.37 -4.66 -12.65
N ILE A 127 -10.68 -4.77 -13.95
CA ILE A 127 -10.17 -3.85 -14.99
C ILE A 127 -10.72 -2.41 -14.80
N SER A 128 -11.95 -2.26 -14.30
CA SER A 128 -12.53 -0.95 -14.03
C SER A 128 -12.28 -0.46 -12.60
N PHE A 129 -11.61 -1.26 -11.77
CA PHE A 129 -11.42 -0.95 -10.37
C PHE A 129 -10.27 0.05 -10.16
N SER A 130 -10.57 1.14 -9.45
CA SER A 130 -9.56 2.10 -9.03
C SER A 130 -9.47 2.14 -7.50
N TYR A 131 -8.27 1.94 -6.98
CA TYR A 131 -8.03 1.88 -5.54
C TYR A 131 -6.62 2.36 -5.19
N ALA A 132 -6.50 3.07 -4.07
CA ALA A 132 -5.23 3.60 -3.56
C ALA A 132 -4.42 4.43 -4.60
N GLY A 133 -5.12 5.14 -5.49
CA GLY A 133 -4.49 5.95 -6.55
C GLY A 133 -4.07 5.17 -7.80
N HIS A 134 -4.45 3.91 -7.92
CA HIS A 134 -4.07 3.03 -9.02
C HIS A 134 -5.29 2.41 -9.70
N SER A 135 -5.21 2.20 -11.01
CA SER A 135 -6.28 1.67 -11.87
C SER A 135 -5.83 0.47 -12.72
N ASP A 136 -4.61 -0.03 -12.49
CA ASP A 136 -4.01 -1.21 -13.13
C ASP A 136 -4.19 -2.49 -12.30
N TRP A 137 -5.30 -2.55 -11.55
CA TRP A 137 -5.66 -3.71 -10.75
C TRP A 137 -6.16 -4.85 -11.64
N ARG A 138 -5.82 -6.08 -11.28
CA ARG A 138 -6.27 -7.28 -11.96
C ARG A 138 -6.54 -8.42 -10.99
N VAL A 139 -7.26 -9.43 -11.46
CA VAL A 139 -7.35 -10.71 -10.77
C VAL A 139 -5.99 -11.44 -10.92
N PRO A 140 -5.40 -11.94 -9.82
CA PRO A 140 -4.11 -12.64 -9.84
C PRO A 140 -4.18 -13.90 -10.69
N THR A 141 -3.05 -14.33 -11.26
CA THR A 141 -2.95 -15.68 -11.82
C THR A 141 -3.00 -16.70 -10.68
N VAL A 142 -3.27 -17.97 -11.01
CA VAL A 142 -3.29 -19.02 -9.98
C VAL A 142 -1.93 -19.15 -9.30
N ASP A 143 -0.83 -19.00 -10.04
CA ASP A 143 0.52 -19.07 -9.48
C ASP A 143 0.81 -17.94 -8.51
N GLU A 144 0.34 -16.72 -8.80
CA GLU A 144 0.50 -15.58 -7.91
C GLU A 144 -0.33 -15.75 -6.63
N LEU A 145 -1.59 -16.16 -6.76
CA LEU A 145 -2.49 -16.35 -5.64
C LEU A 145 -2.02 -17.47 -4.72
N ASP A 146 -1.49 -18.55 -5.30
CA ASP A 146 -0.89 -19.68 -4.59
C ASP A 146 0.30 -19.26 -3.71
N THR A 147 1.06 -18.23 -4.10
CA THR A 147 2.17 -17.71 -3.28
C THR A 147 1.72 -17.09 -1.95
N LEU A 148 0.43 -16.80 -1.78
CA LEU A 148 -0.13 -16.26 -0.54
C LEU A 148 -0.47 -17.35 0.48
N VAL A 149 -0.54 -18.61 0.05
CA VAL A 149 -0.85 -19.73 0.94
C VAL A 149 0.29 -19.93 1.94
N GLN A 150 -0.07 -19.99 3.22
CA GLN A 150 0.86 -20.22 4.32
C GLN A 150 0.42 -21.44 5.13
N CYS A 151 1.26 -22.47 5.15
CA CYS A 151 1.03 -23.71 5.87
C CYS A 151 2.14 -23.91 6.90
N SER A 152 1.77 -23.99 8.18
CA SER A 152 2.70 -24.20 9.31
C SER A 152 3.42 -25.55 9.23
N ALA A 153 2.70 -26.61 8.86
CA ALA A 153 3.21 -27.98 8.76
C ALA A 153 3.69 -28.36 7.33
N GLY A 154 3.90 -27.38 6.45
CA GLY A 154 4.18 -27.63 5.03
C GLY A 154 2.92 -27.96 4.22
N ARG A 155 3.08 -28.28 2.94
CA ARG A 155 1.97 -28.56 2.00
C ARG A 155 2.38 -29.52 0.90
N ALA A 156 1.39 -30.17 0.31
CA ALA A 156 1.56 -30.96 -0.89
C ALA A 156 2.13 -30.08 -2.02
N PRO A 157 2.85 -30.65 -2.99
CA PRO A 157 3.28 -29.91 -4.17
C PRO A 157 2.08 -29.26 -4.87
N SER A 158 2.26 -28.07 -5.46
CA SER A 158 1.28 -27.46 -6.35
C SER A 158 1.92 -27.28 -7.73
N ALA A 159 1.83 -28.31 -8.57
CA ALA A 159 2.48 -28.34 -9.87
C ALA A 159 1.43 -28.22 -10.97
N ARG A 160 1.63 -27.24 -11.87
CA ARG A 160 0.71 -26.96 -12.99
C ARG A 160 1.46 -26.91 -14.32
N PRO A 161 2.06 -28.03 -14.78
CA PRO A 161 2.78 -28.06 -16.05
C PRO A 161 1.83 -27.65 -17.18
N ASN A 162 2.19 -26.60 -17.91
CA ASN A 162 1.39 -26.03 -19.00
C ASN A 162 -0.05 -25.65 -18.60
N GLY A 163 -0.27 -25.28 -17.33
CA GLY A 163 -1.59 -24.90 -16.81
C GLY A 163 -2.59 -26.07 -16.70
N LYS A 164 -2.12 -27.32 -16.82
CA LYS A 164 -2.95 -28.51 -16.65
C LYS A 164 -2.99 -28.96 -15.20
N PHE A 165 -4.12 -29.57 -14.83
CA PHE A 165 -4.25 -30.20 -13.53
C PHE A 165 -3.55 -31.55 -13.51
N VAL A 166 -2.75 -31.72 -12.48
CA VAL A 166 -2.06 -32.97 -12.19
C VAL A 166 -2.61 -33.44 -10.85
N ALA A 167 -3.30 -34.58 -10.88
CA ALA A 167 -3.76 -35.25 -9.68
C ALA A 167 -2.57 -35.44 -8.70
N ASP A 168 -2.83 -35.32 -7.41
CA ASP A 168 -1.84 -35.41 -6.32
C ASP A 168 -0.90 -34.19 -6.16
N THR A 169 -1.14 -33.11 -6.92
CA THR A 169 -0.42 -31.82 -6.73
C THR A 169 -1.37 -30.65 -6.52
N ASP A 170 -2.23 -30.79 -5.52
CA ASP A 170 -3.28 -29.85 -5.20
C ASP A 170 -2.82 -28.69 -4.30
N GLY A 171 -1.58 -28.72 -3.79
CA GLY A 171 -1.11 -27.69 -2.88
C GLY A 171 -1.74 -27.71 -1.48
N SER A 172 -2.52 -28.72 -1.10
CA SER A 172 -3.19 -28.75 0.21
C SER A 172 -2.18 -28.68 1.36
N CYS A 173 -2.45 -27.86 2.38
CA CYS A 173 -1.63 -27.80 3.59
C CYS A 173 -1.67 -29.14 4.33
N HIS A 174 -0.55 -29.55 4.90
CA HIS A 174 -0.48 -30.73 5.75
C HIS A 174 -1.03 -30.45 7.16
N GLY A 175 -1.53 -31.52 7.79
CA GLY A 175 -1.99 -31.49 9.17
C GLY A 175 -3.37 -30.87 9.36
N ASN A 176 -3.91 -31.02 10.58
CA ASN A 176 -5.22 -30.52 10.97
C ASN A 176 -5.10 -29.19 11.75
N GLU A 177 -4.06 -28.40 11.49
CA GLU A 177 -3.80 -27.21 12.29
C GLU A 177 -4.91 -26.17 12.09
N PHE A 178 -5.44 -25.67 13.21
CA PHE A 178 -6.57 -24.73 13.26
C PHE A 178 -6.22 -23.30 12.84
N SER A 179 -5.02 -23.05 12.28
CA SER A 179 -4.63 -21.74 11.75
C SER A 179 -5.35 -21.49 10.43
N ASN A 180 -6.64 -21.18 10.50
CA ASN A 180 -7.45 -20.81 9.36
C ASN A 180 -7.80 -19.32 9.43
N PRO A 181 -7.73 -18.59 8.31
CA PRO A 181 -7.35 -19.05 6.97
C PRO A 181 -5.83 -19.29 6.82
N LYS A 182 -5.44 -20.14 5.86
CA LYS A 182 -4.07 -20.48 5.40
C LYS A 182 -3.41 -19.35 4.62
N ILE A 183 -3.45 -18.15 5.18
CA ILE A 183 -2.87 -16.92 4.64
C ILE A 183 -2.42 -16.05 5.81
N ASN A 184 -1.42 -15.18 5.60
CA ASN A 184 -0.98 -14.27 6.63
C ASN A 184 -2.07 -13.23 6.99
N ILE A 185 -2.80 -13.45 8.09
CA ILE A 185 -3.91 -12.59 8.53
C ILE A 185 -3.48 -11.19 8.94
N ASN A 186 -2.21 -10.98 9.29
CA ASN A 186 -1.70 -9.64 9.61
C ASN A 186 -1.47 -8.81 8.34
N ALA A 187 -1.21 -9.46 7.21
CA ALA A 187 -1.11 -8.83 5.90
C ALA A 187 -2.49 -8.72 5.21
N PHE A 188 -3.34 -9.73 5.41
CA PHE A 188 -4.64 -9.90 4.76
C PHE A 188 -5.76 -10.12 5.79
N PRO A 189 -6.10 -9.10 6.59
CA PRO A 189 -7.04 -9.24 7.69
C PRO A 189 -8.47 -9.50 7.20
N ASN A 190 -9.25 -10.22 8.00
CA ASN A 190 -10.64 -10.59 7.72
C ASN A 190 -10.85 -11.22 6.33
N THR A 191 -9.85 -12.00 5.87
CA THR A 191 -10.02 -12.86 4.69
C THR A 191 -11.11 -13.90 5.01
N PRO A 192 -12.14 -14.05 4.16
CA PRO A 192 -13.11 -15.13 4.26
C PRO A 192 -12.45 -16.48 4.50
N ILE A 193 -12.83 -17.14 5.59
CA ILE A 193 -12.27 -18.43 5.99
C ILE A 193 -12.74 -19.51 5.02
N VAL A 194 -14.06 -19.58 4.84
CA VAL A 194 -14.70 -20.52 3.92
C VAL A 194 -14.92 -19.78 2.62
N GLY A 195 -14.30 -20.26 1.54
CA GLY A 195 -14.53 -19.70 0.23
C GLY A 195 -13.37 -19.88 -0.74
N PHE A 196 -13.72 -20.03 -2.00
CA PHE A 196 -12.79 -20.08 -3.11
C PHE A 196 -12.44 -18.65 -3.53
N PHE A 197 -11.17 -18.44 -3.88
CA PHE A 197 -10.71 -17.20 -4.48
C PHE A 197 -10.41 -17.40 -5.95
N TRP A 198 -11.10 -16.67 -6.82
CA TRP A 198 -10.86 -16.71 -8.25
C TRP A 198 -9.44 -16.28 -8.58
N SER A 199 -8.82 -17.02 -9.49
CA SER A 199 -7.67 -16.55 -10.28
C SER A 199 -8.13 -16.18 -11.69
N SER A 200 -7.30 -15.43 -12.42
CA SER A 200 -7.49 -15.14 -13.85
C SER A 200 -7.07 -16.29 -14.76
N SER A 201 -6.56 -17.39 -14.21
CA SER A 201 -6.09 -18.53 -15.00
C SER A 201 -7.27 -19.39 -15.46
N PRO A 202 -7.55 -19.47 -16.77
CA PRO A 202 -8.60 -20.34 -17.30
C PRO A 202 -8.19 -21.81 -17.16
N ASN A 203 -9.17 -22.71 -17.06
CA ASN A 203 -8.93 -24.13 -17.26
C ASN A 203 -8.89 -24.45 -18.76
N THR A 204 -7.80 -25.08 -19.21
CA THR A 204 -7.53 -25.36 -20.64
C THR A 204 -8.28 -26.58 -21.16
N ASP A 205 -8.62 -27.54 -20.30
CA ASP A 205 -9.35 -28.75 -20.69
C ASP A 205 -10.87 -28.56 -20.54
N HIS A 206 -11.33 -27.60 -19.73
CA HIS A 206 -12.75 -27.33 -19.53
C HIS A 206 -13.07 -25.83 -19.51
N SER A 207 -13.63 -25.32 -20.61
CA SER A 207 -13.95 -23.90 -20.81
C SER A 207 -14.92 -23.30 -19.78
N GLY A 208 -15.72 -24.15 -19.13
CA GLY A 208 -16.67 -23.74 -18.07
C GLY A 208 -16.04 -23.50 -16.70
N TYR A 209 -14.74 -23.77 -16.52
CA TYR A 209 -14.07 -23.69 -15.20
C TYR A 209 -12.87 -22.74 -15.23
N ALA A 210 -12.50 -22.27 -14.04
CA ALA A 210 -11.31 -21.48 -13.82
C ALA A 210 -10.63 -21.89 -12.52
N TRP A 211 -9.34 -21.62 -12.43
CA TRP A 211 -8.53 -21.96 -11.28
C TRP A 211 -8.72 -20.97 -10.12
N GLY A 212 -8.37 -21.41 -8.94
CA GLY A 212 -8.36 -20.59 -7.74
C GLY A 212 -7.86 -21.36 -6.53
N VAL A 213 -7.95 -20.70 -5.37
CA VAL A 213 -7.36 -21.17 -4.12
C VAL A 213 -8.43 -21.18 -3.03
N TYR A 214 -8.47 -22.24 -2.25
CA TYR A 214 -9.21 -22.31 -0.99
C TYR A 214 -8.28 -21.99 0.17
N PHE A 215 -8.52 -20.89 0.87
CA PHE A 215 -7.70 -20.52 2.03
C PHE A 215 -8.10 -21.24 3.32
N ASP A 216 -9.14 -22.07 3.37
CA ASP A 216 -9.40 -22.94 4.53
C ASP A 216 -8.41 -24.13 4.60
N SER A 217 -7.91 -24.56 3.45
CA SER A 217 -7.13 -25.79 3.28
C SER A 217 -5.79 -25.56 2.58
N GLY A 218 -5.62 -24.44 1.87
CA GLY A 218 -4.47 -24.20 0.99
C GLY A 218 -4.60 -24.91 -0.36
N TYR A 219 -5.72 -25.59 -0.62
CA TYR A 219 -5.98 -26.30 -1.86
C TYR A 219 -6.02 -25.33 -3.04
N VAL A 220 -5.37 -25.71 -4.13
CA VAL A 220 -5.32 -24.99 -5.40
C VAL A 220 -5.87 -25.88 -6.49
N GLY A 221 -6.93 -25.42 -7.12
CA GLY A 221 -7.59 -26.20 -8.14
C GLY A 221 -8.72 -25.44 -8.79
N PHE A 222 -9.50 -26.17 -9.57
CA PHE A 222 -10.73 -25.69 -10.16
C PHE A 222 -11.94 -26.47 -9.67
N ASN A 223 -11.78 -27.39 -8.71
CA ASN A 223 -12.81 -28.29 -8.18
C ASN A 223 -12.54 -28.59 -6.70
N ASN A 224 -13.57 -28.91 -5.92
CA ASN A 224 -13.45 -29.28 -4.51
C ASN A 224 -13.20 -30.80 -4.37
N GLY A 225 -12.20 -31.34 -5.09
CA GLY A 225 -11.89 -32.78 -5.09
C GLY A 225 -12.95 -33.70 -5.74
N GLY A 226 -13.99 -33.15 -6.38
CA GLY A 226 -15.03 -33.89 -7.11
C GLY A 226 -14.98 -33.69 -8.63
N ALA A 227 -15.65 -34.56 -9.37
CA ALA A 227 -15.71 -34.56 -10.85
C ALA A 227 -16.36 -33.31 -11.49
N TYR A 228 -16.90 -32.39 -10.68
CA TYR A 228 -17.47 -31.12 -11.13
C TYR A 228 -16.70 -29.97 -10.48
N GLY A 229 -16.13 -29.09 -11.30
CA GLY A 229 -15.37 -27.94 -10.82
C GLY A 229 -16.23 -26.76 -10.32
N SER A 230 -15.58 -25.70 -9.86
CA SER A 230 -16.14 -24.38 -9.63
C SER A 230 -16.48 -23.77 -10.99
N ASN A 231 -17.74 -23.92 -11.39
CA ASN A 231 -18.23 -23.37 -12.65
C ASN A 231 -18.03 -21.84 -12.64
N ARG A 232 -17.59 -21.27 -13.77
CA ARG A 232 -17.40 -19.83 -13.93
C ARG A 232 -18.63 -19.00 -13.61
N GLY A 233 -19.83 -19.59 -13.56
CA GLY A 233 -21.08 -18.94 -13.15
C GLY A 233 -21.29 -18.82 -11.63
N GLU A 234 -20.49 -19.50 -10.81
CA GLU A 234 -20.63 -19.46 -9.35
C GLU A 234 -20.03 -18.19 -8.75
N GLY A 235 -20.71 -17.63 -7.75
CA GLY A 235 -20.18 -16.51 -6.98
C GLY A 235 -19.03 -16.95 -6.09
N ARG A 236 -17.81 -16.46 -6.32
CA ARG A 236 -16.63 -16.71 -5.46
C ARG A 236 -15.91 -15.39 -5.13
N HIS A 237 -15.02 -15.43 -4.14
CA HIS A 237 -14.31 -14.25 -3.67
C HIS A 237 -13.17 -13.86 -4.62
N VAL A 238 -12.74 -12.60 -4.51
CA VAL A 238 -11.67 -12.05 -5.34
C VAL A 238 -10.76 -11.18 -4.46
N ARG A 239 -9.46 -11.27 -4.70
CA ARG A 239 -8.46 -10.34 -4.16
C ARG A 239 -7.67 -9.80 -5.34
N LEU A 240 -7.52 -8.48 -5.44
CA LEU A 240 -6.83 -7.88 -6.56
C LEU A 240 -5.34 -7.70 -6.30
N VAL A 241 -4.59 -7.79 -7.39
CA VAL A 241 -3.14 -7.62 -7.44
C VAL A 241 -2.78 -6.67 -8.56
N ARG A 242 -1.60 -6.06 -8.46
CA ARG A 242 -0.94 -5.32 -9.54
C ARG A 242 0.56 -5.54 -9.49
N ALA A 243 1.26 -5.19 -10.57
CA ALA A 243 2.71 -5.23 -10.60
C ALA A 243 3.32 -4.24 -9.59
N GLY A 244 4.45 -4.60 -8.99
CA GLY A 244 5.27 -3.69 -8.20
C GLY A 244 5.98 -2.65 -9.07
N GLN A 245 6.35 -1.54 -8.43
CA GLN A 245 7.18 -0.48 -9.01
C GLN A 245 8.65 -0.68 -8.64
#